data_AF-A0A0M0LNM4-F1
#
_entry.id   AF-A0A0M0LNM4-F1
#
_cell.length_a   1.000
_cell.length_b   1.000
_cell.length_c   1.000
_cell.angle_alpha   90.00
_cell.angle_beta   90.00
_cell.angle_gamma   90.00
#
_symmetry.space_group_name_H-M   'P 1'
#
loop_
_entity.id
_entity.type
_entity.pdbx_description
1 polymer ?
#
loop_
_entity_poly.entity_id
_entity_poly.type
_entity_poly.pdbx_seq_one_letter_code
_entity_poly.pdbx_strand_id
1 'polypeptide(L)'
;MSFTADLHVAEPKQAAELWILGVNNRSGAVQYAMLSPSLQKQSRRKFEQTHWVTGQSSPWVSNFRFTKVEKLSESRMRYTVKYDLVTSMQILVSGQKIIIVEKNLEPFREYWFISLITTKYNQWEAFTPAETFLK
;
A
#
# COMPACT_ATOMS: atom_id res chain seq x y z
N MET A 1 -27.59 -1.92 10.31
CA MET A 1 -26.26 -2.23 10.89
C MET A 1 -25.47 -2.99 9.84
N SER A 2 -24.48 -2.37 9.22
CA SER A 2 -23.58 -3.05 8.30
C SER A 2 -22.40 -3.57 9.13
N PHE A 3 -22.33 -4.89 9.35
CA PHE A 3 -21.13 -5.54 9.86
C PHE A 3 -20.17 -5.74 8.69
N THR A 4 -19.58 -4.66 8.18
CA THR A 4 -18.31 -4.77 7.47
C THR A 4 -17.26 -4.83 8.55
N ALA A 5 -16.70 -6.00 8.80
CA ALA A 5 -15.52 -6.12 9.65
C ALA A 5 -14.39 -5.34 8.96
N ASP A 6 -14.16 -4.11 9.40
CA ASP A 6 -13.02 -3.33 8.92
C ASP A 6 -11.72 -4.08 9.28
N LEU A 7 -10.88 -4.31 8.29
CA LEU A 7 -9.58 -4.94 8.49
C LEU A 7 -8.67 -3.94 9.22
N HIS A 8 -8.53 -4.10 10.53
CA HIS A 8 -7.71 -3.25 11.38
C HIS A 8 -6.51 -4.02 11.91
N VAL A 9 -5.37 -3.34 12.02
CA VAL A 9 -4.12 -3.90 12.54
C VAL A 9 -3.62 -3.11 13.73
N ALA A 10 -3.09 -3.82 14.73
CA ALA A 10 -2.57 -3.22 15.95
C ALA A 10 -1.12 -2.73 15.80
N GLU A 11 -0.33 -3.36 14.92
CA GLU A 11 1.06 -3.01 14.69
C GLU A 11 1.24 -2.16 13.41
N PRO A 12 2.06 -1.09 13.44
CA PRO A 12 2.24 -0.20 12.29
C PRO A 12 2.77 -0.92 11.06
N LYS A 13 3.68 -1.89 11.25
CA LYS A 13 4.30 -2.65 10.15
C LYS A 13 3.28 -3.53 9.42
N GLN A 14 2.29 -4.06 10.13
CA GLN A 14 1.27 -4.95 9.56
C GLN A 14 0.42 -4.23 8.51
N ALA A 15 0.19 -2.92 8.64
CA ALA A 15 -0.53 -2.15 7.62
C ALA A 15 0.20 -2.16 6.27
N ALA A 16 1.53 -1.97 6.31
CA ALA A 16 2.36 -2.04 5.11
C ALA A 16 2.47 -3.49 4.58
N GLU A 17 2.60 -4.49 5.45
CA GLU A 17 2.68 -5.91 5.06
C GLU A 17 1.38 -6.40 4.39
N LEU A 18 0.21 -6.07 4.94
CA LEU A 18 -1.08 -6.41 4.35
C LEU A 18 -1.31 -5.68 3.03
N TRP A 19 -0.89 -4.42 2.92
CA TRP A 19 -0.94 -3.71 1.65
C TRP A 19 -0.04 -4.40 0.59
N ILE A 20 1.20 -4.76 0.94
CA ILE A 20 2.10 -5.55 0.07
C ILE A 20 1.46 -6.88 -0.33
N LEU A 21 0.81 -7.57 0.61
CA LEU A 21 0.08 -8.81 0.33
C LEU A 21 -1.04 -8.56 -0.69
N GLY A 22 -1.79 -7.46 -0.53
CA GLY A 22 -2.81 -7.03 -1.48
C GLY A 22 -2.23 -6.73 -2.87
N VAL A 23 -1.06 -6.12 -2.94
CA VAL A 23 -0.34 -5.86 -4.21
C VAL A 23 0.07 -7.18 -4.88
N ASN A 24 0.71 -8.08 -4.14
CA ASN A 24 1.15 -9.38 -4.66
C ASN A 24 -0.02 -10.25 -5.17
N ASN A 25 -1.17 -10.17 -4.49
CA ASN A 25 -2.38 -10.92 -4.86
C ASN A 25 -3.31 -10.14 -5.79
N ARG A 26 -2.90 -8.97 -6.28
CA ARG A 26 -3.71 -8.10 -7.16
C ARG A 26 -5.07 -7.73 -6.57
N SER A 27 -5.19 -7.77 -5.24
CA SER A 27 -6.42 -7.49 -4.50
C SER A 27 -6.48 -6.02 -4.11
N GLY A 28 -7.25 -5.26 -4.89
CA GLY A 28 -7.53 -3.86 -4.59
C GLY A 28 -8.34 -3.69 -3.30
N ALA A 29 -9.17 -4.66 -2.93
CA ALA A 29 -9.92 -4.63 -1.68
C ALA A 29 -8.99 -4.66 -0.45
N VAL A 30 -7.98 -5.55 -0.45
CA VAL A 30 -6.99 -5.62 0.64
C VAL A 30 -6.13 -4.35 0.67
N GLN A 31 -5.69 -3.86 -0.49
CA GLN A 31 -4.94 -2.61 -0.57
C GLN A 31 -5.75 -1.44 -0.01
N TYR A 32 -7.02 -1.32 -0.42
CA TYR A 32 -7.94 -0.25 -0.01
C TYR A 32 -8.24 -0.27 1.48
N ALA A 33 -8.44 -1.45 2.06
CA ALA A 33 -8.73 -1.60 3.48
C ALA A 33 -7.61 -1.06 4.39
N MET A 34 -6.35 -1.07 3.91
CA MET A 34 -5.20 -0.53 4.63
C MET A 34 -5.02 0.98 4.49
N LEU A 35 -5.81 1.66 3.65
CA LEU A 35 -5.68 3.10 3.42
C LEU A 35 -6.39 3.92 4.50
N SER A 36 -5.88 5.12 4.77
CA SER A 36 -6.57 6.13 5.58
C SER A 36 -7.94 6.50 4.96
N PRO A 37 -8.89 7.02 5.75
CA PRO A 37 -10.17 7.48 5.21
C PRO A 37 -10.04 8.50 4.07
N SER A 38 -9.02 9.37 4.12
CA SER A 38 -8.74 10.34 3.06
C SER A 38 -8.25 9.67 1.76
N LEU A 39 -7.30 8.73 1.85
CA LEU A 39 -6.81 7.97 0.70
C LEU A 39 -7.90 7.05 0.14
N GLN A 40 -8.73 6.44 1.00
CA GLN A 40 -9.91 5.68 0.60
C GLN A 40 -10.88 6.54 -0.22
N LYS A 41 -11.23 7.74 0.26
CA LYS A 41 -12.12 8.65 -0.48
C LYS A 41 -11.55 9.05 -1.85
N GLN A 42 -10.25 9.32 -1.93
CA GLN A 42 -9.58 9.72 -3.17
C GLN A 42 -9.50 8.58 -4.20
N SER A 43 -9.31 7.35 -3.74
CA SER A 43 -8.98 6.20 -4.60
C SER A 43 -10.17 5.30 -4.93
N ARG A 44 -11.27 5.37 -4.15
CA ARG A 44 -12.42 4.46 -4.25
C ARG A 44 -12.94 4.28 -5.68
N ARG A 45 -13.20 5.39 -6.38
CA ARG A 45 -13.74 5.35 -7.75
C ARG A 45 -12.84 4.55 -8.69
N LYS A 46 -11.52 4.67 -8.56
CA LYS A 46 -10.56 3.95 -9.41
C LYS A 46 -10.57 2.46 -9.09
N PHE A 47 -10.61 2.08 -7.81
CA PHE A 47 -10.76 0.67 -7.42
C PHE A 47 -12.08 0.06 -7.92
N GLU A 48 -13.19 0.79 -7.81
CA GLU A 48 -14.49 0.35 -8.31
C GLU A 48 -14.47 0.15 -9.84
N GLN A 49 -13.84 1.08 -10.57
CA GLN A 49 -13.70 1.01 -12.04
C GLN A 49 -12.86 -0.19 -12.50
N THR A 50 -11.89 -0.64 -11.70
CA THR A 50 -11.09 -1.83 -12.00
C THR A 50 -11.68 -3.09 -11.37
N HIS A 51 -12.93 -3.06 -10.91
CA HIS A 51 -13.61 -4.17 -10.23
C HIS A 51 -12.79 -4.73 -9.05
N TRP A 52 -12.08 -3.86 -8.33
CA TRP A 52 -11.21 -4.19 -7.21
C TRP A 52 -10.02 -5.09 -7.58
N VAL A 53 -9.71 -5.24 -8.87
CA VAL A 53 -8.50 -5.88 -9.37
C VAL A 53 -7.44 -4.80 -9.61
N THR A 54 -6.20 -5.11 -9.31
CA THR A 54 -5.06 -4.19 -9.47
C THR A 54 -3.85 -4.90 -10.09
N GLY A 55 -2.81 -4.14 -10.39
CA GLY A 55 -1.60 -4.71 -10.99
C GLY A 55 -1.82 -5.09 -12.46
N GLN A 56 -0.86 -5.82 -13.01
CA GLN A 56 -0.89 -6.32 -14.39
C GLN A 56 -0.16 -7.66 -14.48
N SER A 57 -0.31 -8.34 -15.61
CA SER A 57 0.26 -9.67 -15.83
C SER A 57 1.77 -9.66 -16.02
N SER A 58 2.32 -8.68 -16.74
CA SER A 58 3.76 -8.49 -16.96
C SER A 58 4.07 -7.06 -17.40
N PRO A 59 5.12 -6.43 -16.86
CA PRO A 59 5.87 -6.90 -15.70
C PRO A 59 5.09 -6.67 -14.40
N TRP A 60 5.36 -7.47 -13.37
CA TRP A 60 4.73 -7.36 -12.05
C TRP A 60 5.76 -7.12 -10.96
N VAL A 61 5.31 -6.56 -9.85
CA VAL A 61 6.17 -6.34 -8.67
C VAL A 61 6.33 -7.65 -7.88
N SER A 62 7.54 -7.87 -7.38
CA SER A 62 7.91 -9.03 -6.56
C SER A 62 9.02 -8.64 -5.57
N ASN A 63 9.39 -9.56 -4.66
CA ASN A 63 10.53 -9.41 -3.74
C ASN A 63 10.51 -8.12 -2.92
N PHE A 64 9.32 -7.74 -2.41
CA PHE A 64 9.19 -6.63 -1.47
C PHE A 64 10.05 -6.87 -0.23
N ARG A 65 10.85 -5.87 0.14
CA ARG A 65 11.77 -5.92 1.28
C ARG A 65 11.83 -4.57 1.98
N PHE A 66 11.59 -4.58 3.28
CA PHE A 66 11.78 -3.40 4.13
C PHE A 66 13.28 -3.13 4.25
N THR A 67 13.75 -1.97 3.78
CA THR A 67 15.17 -1.59 3.84
C THR A 67 15.45 -0.48 4.85
N LYS A 68 14.41 0.24 5.30
CA LYS A 68 14.53 1.25 6.35
C LYS A 68 13.20 1.36 7.11
N VAL A 69 13.31 1.51 8.42
CA VAL A 69 12.18 1.79 9.32
C VAL A 69 12.54 3.01 10.15
N GLU A 70 11.70 4.02 10.16
CA GLU A 70 11.92 5.26 10.90
C GLU A 70 10.68 5.59 11.73
N LYS A 71 10.86 5.79 13.03
CA LYS A 71 9.81 6.34 13.91
C LYS A 71 9.78 7.85 13.73
N LEU A 72 8.71 8.38 13.13
CA LEU A 72 8.53 9.83 12.95
C LEU A 72 7.89 10.46 14.19
N SER A 73 7.01 9.72 14.88
CA SER A 73 6.43 10.04 16.19
C SER A 73 5.85 8.77 16.83
N GLU A 74 5.23 8.88 18.01
CA GLU A 74 4.51 7.76 18.65
C GLU A 74 3.33 7.23 17.81
N SER A 75 2.75 8.07 16.96
CA SER A 75 1.59 7.75 16.12
C SER A 75 1.93 7.67 14.64
N ARG A 76 3.22 7.69 14.27
CA ARG A 76 3.62 7.78 12.87
C ARG A 76 4.93 7.08 12.58
N MET A 77 4.89 6.16 11.61
CA MET A 77 6.06 5.38 11.18
C MET A 77 6.26 5.56 9.67
N ARG A 78 7.53 5.56 9.25
CA ARG A 78 7.91 5.52 7.83
C ARG A 78 8.63 4.23 7.53
N TYR A 79 8.19 3.57 6.46
CA TYR A 79 8.81 2.38 5.90
C TYR A 79 9.35 2.70 4.51
N THR A 80 10.62 2.40 4.28
CA THR A 80 11.18 2.34 2.93
C THR A 80 11.20 0.90 2.49
N VAL A 81 10.52 0.61 1.39
CA VAL A 81 10.38 -0.73 0.84
C VAL A 81 10.95 -0.76 -0.56
N LYS A 82 11.86 -1.70 -0.83
CA LYS A 82 12.34 -1.99 -2.19
C LYS A 82 11.59 -3.20 -2.75
N TYR A 83 11.49 -3.26 -4.06
CA TYR A 83 10.87 -4.37 -4.78
C TYR A 83 11.56 -4.53 -6.13
N ASP A 84 11.32 -5.66 -6.76
CA ASP A 84 11.79 -5.96 -8.10
C ASP A 84 10.60 -5.96 -9.06
N LEU A 85 10.75 -5.34 -10.23
CA LEU A 85 9.81 -5.39 -11.32
C LEU A 85 10.27 -6.49 -12.27
N VAL A 86 9.50 -7.56 -12.38
CA VAL A 86 9.91 -8.80 -13.03
C VAL A 86 8.96 -9.20 -14.15
N THR A 87 9.50 -9.92 -15.13
CA THR A 87 8.73 -10.71 -16.09
C THR A 87 8.87 -12.19 -15.74
N SER A 88 8.26 -13.07 -16.53
CA SER A 88 8.47 -14.52 -16.39
C SER A 88 9.90 -14.96 -16.69
N MET A 89 10.74 -14.11 -17.29
CA MET A 89 12.08 -14.47 -17.75
C MET A 89 13.19 -13.83 -16.91
N GLN A 90 12.98 -12.61 -16.40
CA GLN A 90 14.04 -11.86 -15.73
C GLN A 90 13.50 -10.76 -14.82
N ILE A 91 14.40 -10.26 -13.96
CA ILE A 91 14.21 -8.98 -13.27
C ILE A 91 14.54 -7.84 -14.25
N LEU A 92 13.62 -6.90 -14.44
CA LEU A 92 13.83 -5.73 -15.29
C LEU A 92 14.56 -4.61 -14.54
N VAL A 93 14.02 -4.23 -13.39
CA VAL A 93 14.50 -3.11 -12.59
C VAL A 93 14.03 -3.27 -11.15
N SER A 94 14.78 -2.77 -10.17
CA SER A 94 14.28 -2.62 -8.80
C SER A 94 13.73 -1.22 -8.57
N GLY A 95 12.58 -1.15 -7.90
CA GLY A 95 11.97 0.10 -7.48
C GLY A 95 12.03 0.29 -5.96
N GLN A 96 11.54 1.45 -5.52
CA GLN A 96 11.41 1.78 -4.11
C GLN A 96 10.12 2.57 -3.88
N LYS A 97 9.43 2.23 -2.78
CA LYS A 97 8.30 2.99 -2.25
C LYS A 97 8.62 3.47 -0.84
N ILE A 98 8.10 4.65 -0.50
CA ILE A 98 8.05 5.17 0.87
C ILE A 98 6.59 5.06 1.31
N ILE A 99 6.35 4.37 2.41
CA ILE A 99 5.02 4.20 3.01
C ILE A 99 5.03 4.87 4.37
N ILE A 100 4.10 5.79 4.60
CA ILE A 100 3.83 6.36 5.92
C ILE A 100 2.56 5.72 6.45
N VAL A 101 2.64 5.20 7.68
CA VAL A 101 1.48 4.72 8.42
C VAL A 101 1.25 5.61 9.64
N GLU A 102 -0.01 5.79 9.97
CA GLU A 102 -0.48 6.61 11.07
C GLU A 102 -1.43 5.81 11.96
N LYS A 103 -1.32 6.04 13.27
CA LYS A 103 -2.25 5.49 14.25
C LYS A 103 -3.55 6.27 14.19
N ASN A 104 -4.67 5.58 14.26
CA ASN A 104 -5.97 6.17 14.49
C ASN A 104 -5.97 7.04 15.77
N LEU A 105 -6.67 8.17 15.71
CA LEU A 105 -6.85 9.10 16.83
C LEU A 105 -8.23 8.98 17.49
N GLU A 106 -9.14 8.13 16.98
CA GLU A 106 -10.44 7.93 17.61
C GLU A 106 -10.29 7.25 18.99
N PRO A 107 -11.06 7.71 19.99
CA PRO A 107 -11.10 7.06 21.30
C PRO A 107 -11.50 5.58 21.17
N PHE A 108 -10.86 4.71 21.97
CA PHE A 108 -11.22 3.30 22.18
C PHE A 108 -10.95 2.32 21.02
N ARG A 109 -10.36 2.76 19.90
CA ARG A 109 -9.99 1.85 18.80
C ARG A 109 -8.60 2.16 18.26
N GLU A 110 -7.58 1.52 18.82
CA GLU A 110 -6.23 1.64 18.27
C GLU A 110 -6.06 0.76 17.04
N TYR A 111 -5.79 1.38 15.90
CA TYR A 111 -5.38 0.68 14.69
C TYR A 111 -4.48 1.57 13.83
N TRP A 112 -3.76 0.97 12.88
CA TRP A 112 -2.90 1.68 11.96
C TRP A 112 -3.42 1.59 10.53
N PHE A 113 -3.20 2.66 9.78
CA PHE A 113 -3.51 2.74 8.35
C PHE A 113 -2.38 3.45 7.61
N ILE A 114 -2.32 3.26 6.30
CA ILE A 114 -1.42 3.96 5.39
C ILE A 114 -1.99 5.34 5.10
N SER A 115 -1.23 6.39 5.41
CA SER A 115 -1.60 7.79 5.13
C SER A 115 -0.90 8.37 3.90
N LEU A 116 0.20 7.75 3.45
CA LEU A 116 0.92 8.15 2.24
C LEU A 116 1.67 6.97 1.64
N ILE A 117 1.59 6.83 0.32
CA ILE A 117 2.49 5.97 -0.46
C ILE A 117 3.13 6.84 -1.53
N THR A 118 4.45 6.92 -1.52
CA THR A 118 5.22 7.68 -2.50
C THR A 118 6.11 6.74 -3.30
N THR A 119 6.08 6.88 -4.62
CA THR A 119 6.87 6.06 -5.55
C THR A 119 7.50 6.95 -6.62
N LYS A 120 8.61 6.48 -7.23
CA LYS A 120 9.09 7.07 -8.48
C LYS A 120 8.23 6.51 -9.62
N TYR A 121 7.79 7.37 -10.54
CA TYR A 121 7.04 6.89 -11.70
C TYR A 121 7.91 5.96 -12.57
N ASN A 122 7.30 4.89 -13.04
CA ASN A 122 7.87 3.91 -13.96
C ASN A 122 6.76 3.47 -14.90
N GLN A 123 6.92 3.75 -16.20
CA GLN A 123 5.91 3.43 -17.22
C GLN A 123 5.56 1.94 -17.32
N TRP A 124 6.45 1.08 -16.82
CA TRP A 124 6.26 -0.38 -16.85
C TRP A 124 5.55 -0.91 -15.60
N GLU A 125 5.29 -0.09 -14.59
CA GLU A 125 4.72 -0.55 -13.33
C GLU A 125 3.25 -0.18 -13.23
N ALA A 126 2.44 -1.13 -12.75
CA ALA A 126 1.08 -0.85 -12.32
C ALA A 126 1.10 -0.38 -10.86
N PHE A 127 0.43 0.74 -10.60
CA PHE A 127 0.44 1.40 -9.29
C PHE A 127 -0.90 1.23 -8.57
N THR A 128 -0.86 1.18 -7.24
CA THR A 128 -2.07 1.31 -6.42
C THR A 128 -2.68 2.70 -6.65
N PRO A 129 -4.00 2.83 -6.84
CA PRO A 129 -4.65 4.13 -7.10
C PRO A 129 -4.36 5.27 -6.10
N ALA A 130 -3.92 4.93 -4.88
CA ALA A 130 -3.59 5.87 -3.80
C ALA A 130 -2.11 6.31 -3.78
N GLU A 131 -1.27 5.82 -4.71
CA GLU A 131 0.13 6.21 -4.77
C GLU A 131 0.33 7.63 -5.34
N THR A 132 1.29 8.34 -4.78
CA THR A 132 1.75 9.65 -5.25
C THR A 132 3.12 9.53 -5.91
N PHE A 133 3.29 10.15 -7.06
CA PHE A 133 4.58 10.14 -7.78
C PHE A 133 5.50 11.26 -7.28
N LEU A 134 6.76 10.93 -7.06
CA LEU A 134 7.82 11.92 -6.88
C LEU A 134 7.90 12.79 -8.14
N LYS A 135 7.90 14.12 -7.95
CA LYS A 135 8.15 15.10 -9.01
C LYS A 135 9.62 15.07 -9.44
#